data_AF-A0A6M0BIS8-F1
#
_entry.id   AF-A0A6M0BIS8-F1
#
_cell.length_a   1.000
_cell.length_b   1.000
_cell.length_c   1.000
_cell.angle_alpha   90.00
_cell.angle_beta   90.00
_cell.angle_gamma   90.00
#
_symmetry.space_group_name_H-M   'P 1'
#
loop_
_entity.id
_entity.type
_entity.pdbx_description
1 polymer ?
#
loop_
_entity_poly.entity_id
_entity_poly.type
_entity_poly.pdbx_seq_one_letter_code
_entity_poly.pdbx_strand_id
1 'polypeptide(L)'
;MALEVRTREAFPIDWAMTQNNLGSTYRERITGQKAQNLEDAIACFQLALEVRTRERFPIDWATTQNNLGIAYSDRIEGEKAQNLENAIACFQLALEVRTRESFPIDWATTQNNLGNAYLYRIEGEKAQNLEDAFA
;
A
#
# COMPACT_ATOMS: atom_id res chain seq x y z
N MET A 1 -2.03 11.22 -34.69
CA MET A 1 -1.99 9.78 -34.36
C MET A 1 -0.91 9.58 -33.30
N ALA A 2 -1.27 9.53 -32.02
CA ALA A 2 -0.42 9.02 -30.91
C ALA A 2 -1.19 9.05 -29.56
N LEU A 3 -2.48 8.73 -29.57
CA LEU A 3 -3.21 8.34 -28.35
C LEU A 3 -3.50 6.85 -28.50
N GLU A 4 -2.44 6.05 -28.61
CA GLU A 4 -2.56 4.66 -28.24
C GLU A 4 -2.80 4.65 -26.73
N VAL A 5 -4.07 4.47 -26.40
CA VAL A 5 -4.55 4.18 -25.07
C VAL A 5 -3.58 3.19 -24.46
N ARG A 6 -2.92 3.57 -23.36
CA ARG A 6 -2.12 2.65 -22.54
C ARG A 6 -3.09 1.64 -21.96
N THR A 7 -3.48 0.65 -22.74
CA THR A 7 -4.35 -0.45 -22.33
C THR A 7 -3.48 -1.51 -21.66
N ARG A 8 -4.10 -2.26 -20.75
CA ARG A 8 -3.48 -3.42 -20.09
C ARG A 8 -2.87 -4.41 -21.09
N GLU A 9 -3.41 -4.50 -22.30
CA GLU A 9 -3.03 -5.47 -23.34
C GLU A 9 -1.85 -4.99 -24.20
N ALA A 10 -1.80 -3.70 -24.56
CA ALA A 10 -0.74 -3.18 -25.44
C ALA A 10 0.54 -2.82 -24.67
N PHE A 11 0.40 -2.24 -23.47
CA PHE A 11 1.53 -1.75 -22.66
C PHE A 11 1.32 -2.08 -21.19
N PRO A 12 1.43 -3.37 -20.80
CA PRO A 12 1.04 -3.82 -19.46
C PRO A 12 1.80 -3.09 -18.34
N ILE A 13 3.12 -2.89 -18.50
CA ILE A 13 3.94 -2.25 -17.46
C ILE A 13 3.68 -0.74 -17.33
N ASP A 14 3.47 -0.03 -18.45
CA ASP A 14 3.14 1.40 -18.43
C ASP A 14 1.74 1.64 -17.86
N TRP A 15 0.80 0.73 -18.15
CA TRP A 15 -0.52 0.72 -17.54
C TRP A 15 -0.41 0.50 -16.02
N ALA A 16 0.37 -0.47 -15.57
CA ALA A 16 0.58 -0.74 -14.14
C ALA A 16 1.25 0.42 -13.41
N MET A 17 2.22 1.08 -14.06
CA MET A 17 2.82 2.31 -13.54
C MET A 17 1.79 3.43 -13.41
N THR A 18 0.91 3.57 -14.40
CA THR A 18 -0.19 4.54 -14.37
C THR A 18 -1.14 4.24 -13.21
N GLN A 19 -1.50 2.97 -12.99
CA GLN A 19 -2.33 2.56 -11.84
C GLN A 19 -1.65 2.88 -10.51
N ASN A 20 -0.37 2.55 -10.33
CA ASN A 20 0.35 2.90 -9.11
C ASN A 20 0.40 4.43 -8.87
N ASN A 21 0.59 5.22 -9.92
CA ASN A 21 0.62 6.68 -9.78
C ASN A 21 -0.77 7.26 -9.45
N LEU A 22 -1.83 6.71 -10.06
CA LEU A 22 -3.21 7.03 -9.70
C LEU A 22 -3.50 6.67 -8.24
N GLY A 23 -3.04 5.51 -7.77
CA GLY A 23 -3.17 5.09 -6.38
C GLY A 23 -2.54 6.10 -5.41
N SER A 24 -1.30 6.53 -5.68
CA SER A 24 -0.64 7.57 -4.89
C SER A 24 -1.40 8.90 -4.92
N THR A 25 -1.91 9.29 -6.10
CA THR A 25 -2.67 10.53 -6.28
C THR A 25 -3.95 10.50 -5.45
N TYR A 26 -4.70 9.39 -5.49
CA TYR A 26 -5.92 9.22 -4.69
C TYR A 26 -5.61 9.26 -3.19
N ARG A 27 -4.55 8.56 -2.73
CA ARG A 27 -4.13 8.59 -1.32
C ARG A 27 -3.87 10.01 -0.83
N GLU A 28 -3.18 10.82 -1.62
CA GLU A 28 -2.79 12.20 -1.25
C GLU A 28 -3.90 13.24 -1.44
N ARG A 29 -4.96 12.89 -2.19
CA ARG A 29 -6.04 13.81 -2.51
C ARG A 29 -6.80 14.23 -1.25
N ILE A 30 -6.72 15.53 -0.95
CA ILE A 30 -7.44 16.19 0.16
C ILE A 30 -8.88 16.56 -0.18
N THR A 31 -9.23 16.60 -1.48
CA THR A 31 -10.58 16.95 -1.96
C THR A 31 -11.42 15.69 -2.18
N GLY A 32 -12.74 15.82 -2.03
CA GLY A 32 -13.67 14.67 -2.11
C GLY A 32 -13.80 13.94 -0.76
N GLN A 33 -14.38 12.73 -0.80
CA GLN A 33 -14.53 11.91 0.40
C GLN A 33 -13.25 11.12 0.64
N LYS A 34 -12.52 11.44 1.72
CA LYS A 34 -11.22 10.83 2.04
C LYS A 34 -11.28 9.31 2.13
N ALA A 35 -12.37 8.75 2.68
CA ALA A 35 -12.59 7.31 2.74
C ALA A 35 -12.60 6.67 1.34
N GLN A 36 -13.46 7.18 0.44
CA GLN A 36 -13.53 6.70 -0.95
C GLN A 36 -12.19 6.85 -1.68
N ASN A 37 -11.49 7.97 -1.50
CA ASN A 37 -10.17 8.16 -2.10
C ASN A 37 -9.17 7.07 -1.66
N LEU A 38 -9.25 6.58 -0.41
CA LEU A 38 -8.39 5.51 0.06
C LEU A 38 -8.78 4.15 -0.53
N GLU A 39 -10.07 3.87 -0.68
CA GLU A 39 -10.53 2.66 -1.38
C GLU A 39 -10.10 2.64 -2.85
N ASP A 40 -10.23 3.78 -3.55
CA ASP A 40 -9.78 3.92 -4.94
C ASP A 40 -8.26 3.75 -5.04
N ALA A 41 -7.50 4.25 -4.06
CA ALA A 41 -6.05 4.07 -4.00
C ALA A 41 -5.67 2.58 -3.85
N ILE A 42 -6.32 1.88 -2.94
CA ILE A 42 -6.14 0.44 -2.71
C ILE A 42 -6.43 -0.34 -3.99
N ALA A 43 -7.56 -0.07 -4.65
CA ALA A 43 -7.94 -0.73 -5.90
C ALA A 43 -6.90 -0.49 -7.01
N CYS A 44 -6.41 0.75 -7.17
CA CYS A 44 -5.36 1.08 -8.12
C CYS A 44 -4.05 0.32 -7.85
N PHE A 45 -3.61 0.23 -6.59
CA PHE A 45 -2.41 -0.53 -6.25
C PHE A 45 -2.58 -2.03 -6.50
N GLN A 46 -3.75 -2.60 -6.17
CA GLN A 46 -4.07 -4.01 -6.46
C GLN A 46 -4.02 -4.29 -7.97
N LEU A 47 -4.62 -3.43 -8.79
CA LEU A 47 -4.56 -3.53 -10.25
C LEU A 47 -3.12 -3.46 -10.78
N ALA A 48 -2.28 -2.59 -10.22
CA ALA A 48 -0.87 -2.52 -10.59
C ALA A 48 -0.11 -3.83 -10.26
N LEU A 49 -0.42 -4.47 -9.14
CA LEU A 49 0.17 -5.74 -8.70
C LEU A 49 -0.23 -6.94 -9.57
N GLU A 50 -1.34 -6.86 -10.33
CA GLU A 50 -1.68 -7.90 -11.32
C GLU A 50 -0.65 -8.01 -12.46
N VAL A 51 0.12 -6.95 -12.71
CA VAL A 51 1.15 -6.91 -13.75
C VAL A 51 2.55 -6.87 -13.16
N ARG A 52 2.76 -6.05 -12.13
CA ARG A 52 4.02 -5.96 -11.40
C ARG A 52 4.08 -7.16 -10.48
N THR A 53 4.69 -8.25 -10.91
CA THR A 53 4.94 -9.42 -10.04
C THR A 53 6.37 -9.37 -9.49
N ARG A 54 6.62 -10.10 -8.40
CA ARG A 54 7.94 -10.20 -7.79
C ARG A 54 8.99 -10.73 -8.77
N GLU A 55 8.63 -11.65 -9.65
CA GLU A 55 9.54 -12.31 -10.58
C GLU A 55 9.90 -11.43 -11.77
N ARG A 56 8.91 -10.70 -12.31
CA ARG A 56 9.08 -9.93 -13.54
C ARG A 56 9.56 -8.50 -13.28
N PHE A 57 9.09 -7.89 -12.20
CA PHE A 57 9.38 -6.50 -11.86
C PHE A 57 9.57 -6.34 -10.34
N PRO A 58 10.62 -6.95 -9.76
CA PRO A 58 10.77 -7.09 -8.30
C PRO A 58 10.70 -5.76 -7.56
N ILE A 59 11.41 -4.74 -8.03
CA ILE A 59 11.48 -3.44 -7.35
C ILE A 59 10.19 -2.62 -7.50
N ASP A 60 9.54 -2.66 -8.66
CA ASP A 60 8.24 -2.03 -8.89
C ASP A 60 7.14 -2.70 -8.07
N TRP A 61 7.15 -4.03 -7.99
CA TRP A 61 6.25 -4.81 -7.15
C TRP A 61 6.44 -4.41 -5.68
N ALA A 62 7.67 -4.42 -5.16
CA ALA A 62 7.94 -4.03 -3.77
C ALA A 62 7.56 -2.57 -3.47
N THR A 63 7.74 -1.68 -4.43
CA THR A 63 7.30 -0.29 -4.30
C THR A 63 5.78 -0.19 -4.23
N THR A 64 5.08 -0.93 -5.07
CA THR A 64 3.62 -0.97 -5.09
C THR A 64 3.08 -1.59 -3.80
N GLN A 65 3.72 -2.65 -3.29
CA GLN A 65 3.39 -3.27 -1.99
C GLN A 65 3.57 -2.28 -0.84
N ASN A 66 4.69 -1.55 -0.77
CA ASN A 66 4.87 -0.54 0.26
C ASN A 66 3.77 0.55 0.18
N ASN A 67 3.41 1.01 -1.02
CA ASN A 67 2.35 2.02 -1.16
C ASN A 67 0.98 1.50 -0.76
N LEU A 68 0.68 0.25 -1.10
CA LEU A 68 -0.54 -0.44 -0.68
C LEU A 68 -0.58 -0.59 0.85
N GLY A 69 0.55 -0.90 1.48
CA GLY A 69 0.67 -0.95 2.94
C GLY A 69 0.36 0.39 3.60
N ILE A 70 0.86 1.50 3.05
CA ILE A 70 0.53 2.85 3.53
C ILE A 70 -0.98 3.12 3.36
N ALA A 71 -1.56 2.77 2.21
CA ALA A 71 -2.99 2.98 1.96
C ALA A 71 -3.87 2.19 2.94
N TYR A 72 -3.51 0.96 3.28
CA TYR A 72 -4.18 0.20 4.33
C TYR A 72 -4.00 0.80 5.73
N SER A 73 -2.81 1.28 6.08
CA SER A 73 -2.58 2.01 7.34
C SER A 73 -3.46 3.25 7.46
N ASP A 74 -3.66 3.97 6.35
CA ASP A 74 -4.48 5.19 6.30
C ASP A 74 -5.98 4.90 6.18
N ARG A 75 -6.37 3.68 5.80
CA ARG A 75 -7.75 3.29 5.49
C ARG A 75 -8.71 3.59 6.64
N ILE A 76 -9.81 4.27 6.30
CA ILE A 76 -10.87 4.70 7.23
C ILE A 76 -11.95 3.63 7.37
N GLU A 77 -12.30 2.95 6.27
CA GLU A 77 -13.33 1.92 6.27
C GLU A 77 -12.81 0.58 6.81
N GLY A 78 -13.73 -0.25 7.29
CA GLY A 78 -13.43 -1.56 7.88
C GLY A 78 -12.82 -1.50 9.28
N GLU A 79 -12.48 -2.66 9.82
CA GLU A 79 -11.89 -2.76 11.15
C GLU A 79 -10.43 -2.28 11.15
N LYS A 80 -10.10 -1.34 12.04
CA LYS A 80 -8.75 -0.76 12.09
C LYS A 80 -7.67 -1.80 12.34
N ALA A 81 -7.94 -2.81 13.17
CA ALA A 81 -7.01 -3.91 13.43
C ALA A 81 -6.70 -4.69 12.14
N GLN A 82 -7.73 -5.09 11.39
CA GLN A 82 -7.54 -5.82 10.13
C GLN A 82 -6.83 -4.98 9.07
N ASN A 83 -7.12 -3.68 9.00
CA ASN A 83 -6.41 -2.76 8.10
C ASN A 83 -4.91 -2.70 8.43
N LEU A 84 -4.54 -2.67 9.71
CA LEU A 84 -3.14 -2.68 10.14
C LEU A 84 -2.45 -4.02 9.82
N GLU A 85 -3.14 -5.15 9.98
CA GLU A 85 -2.60 -6.46 9.58
C GLU A 85 -2.34 -6.54 8.07
N ASN A 86 -3.27 -6.02 7.25
CA ASN A 86 -3.07 -5.93 5.81
C ASN A 86 -1.87 -5.04 5.45
N ALA A 87 -1.69 -3.92 6.16
CA ALA A 87 -0.55 -3.02 5.97
C ALA A 87 0.78 -3.71 6.30
N ILE A 88 0.85 -4.39 7.45
CA ILE A 88 2.01 -5.16 7.91
C ILE A 88 2.40 -6.21 6.87
N ALA A 89 1.43 -6.98 6.38
CA ALA A 89 1.67 -7.99 5.34
C ALA A 89 2.28 -7.37 4.07
N CYS A 90 1.74 -6.23 3.62
CA CYS A 90 2.27 -5.54 2.43
C CYS A 90 3.70 -5.03 2.63
N PHE A 91 4.02 -4.46 3.80
CA PHE A 91 5.39 -4.02 4.10
C PHE A 91 6.36 -5.19 4.18
N GLN A 92 5.96 -6.31 4.76
CA GLN A 92 6.77 -7.53 4.79
C GLN A 92 7.08 -8.05 3.38
N LEU A 93 6.07 -8.09 2.50
CA LEU A 93 6.26 -8.44 1.10
C LEU A 93 7.25 -7.50 0.40
N ALA A 94 7.13 -6.19 0.62
CA ALA A 94 8.08 -5.22 0.06
C ALA A 94 9.53 -5.45 0.52
N LEU A 95 9.73 -5.86 1.78
CA LEU A 95 11.05 -6.15 2.36
C LEU A 95 11.69 -7.44 1.82
N GLU A 96 10.94 -8.30 1.13
CA GLU A 96 11.52 -9.46 0.44
C GLU A 96 12.42 -9.08 -0.75
N VAL A 97 12.28 -7.84 -1.26
CA VAL A 97 13.08 -7.28 -2.36
C VAL A 97 13.90 -6.09 -1.90
N ARG A 98 13.29 -5.19 -1.11
CA ARG A 98 13.97 -4.02 -0.56
C ARG A 98 14.84 -4.48 0.59
N THR A 99 16.06 -4.88 0.32
CA THR A 99 17.05 -5.28 1.35
C THR A 99 17.95 -4.12 1.72
N ARG A 100 18.61 -4.21 2.88
CA ARG A 100 19.57 -3.20 3.33
C ARG A 100 20.75 -3.09 2.37
N GLU A 101 21.15 -4.18 1.74
CA GLU A 101 22.31 -4.28 0.87
C GLU A 101 22.02 -3.72 -0.53
N SER A 102 20.86 -4.02 -1.11
CA SER A 102 20.53 -3.64 -2.48
C SER A 102 19.81 -2.29 -2.57
N PHE A 103 18.94 -1.99 -1.59
CA PHE A 103 18.10 -0.79 -1.61
C PHE A 103 18.00 -0.17 -0.19
N PRO A 104 19.12 0.31 0.38
CA PRO A 104 19.19 0.73 1.78
C PRO A 104 18.16 1.81 2.17
N ILE A 105 17.89 2.76 1.27
CA ILE A 105 16.94 3.86 1.51
C ILE A 105 15.50 3.33 1.51
N ASP A 106 15.13 2.54 0.50
CA ASP A 106 13.80 1.95 0.39
C ASP A 106 13.53 0.94 1.51
N TRP A 107 14.54 0.15 1.89
CA TRP A 107 14.48 -0.75 3.04
C TRP A 107 14.22 0.03 4.33
N ALA A 108 14.99 1.08 4.60
CA ALA A 108 14.82 1.90 5.82
C ALA A 108 13.43 2.56 5.87
N THR A 109 12.95 3.07 4.72
CA THR A 109 11.61 3.65 4.61
C THR A 109 10.52 2.61 4.90
N THR A 110 10.65 1.41 4.30
CA THR A 110 9.67 0.33 4.50
C THR A 110 9.69 -0.19 5.93
N GLN A 111 10.87 -0.31 6.55
CA GLN A 111 11.03 -0.65 7.97
C GLN A 111 10.40 0.38 8.90
N ASN A 112 10.54 1.68 8.60
CA ASN A 112 9.90 2.74 9.38
C ASN A 112 8.37 2.61 9.32
N ASN A 113 7.82 2.42 8.12
CA ASN A 113 6.38 2.22 7.94
C ASN A 113 5.87 0.97 8.68
N LEU A 114 6.62 -0.13 8.61
CA LEU A 114 6.30 -1.36 9.34
C LEU A 114 6.33 -1.14 10.86
N GLY A 115 7.33 -0.40 11.37
CA GLY A 115 7.42 -0.03 12.79
C GLY A 115 6.23 0.79 13.26
N ASN A 116 5.81 1.79 12.46
CA ASN A 116 4.63 2.60 12.76
C ASN A 116 3.35 1.75 12.77
N ALA A 117 3.20 0.81 11.82
CA ALA A 117 2.04 -0.08 11.78
C ALA A 117 1.94 -0.96 13.03
N TYR A 118 3.07 -1.53 13.50
CA TYR A 118 3.10 -2.27 14.76
C TYR A 118 2.79 -1.41 15.98
N LEU A 119 3.30 -0.17 16.02
CA LEU A 119 3.00 0.76 17.10
C LEU A 119 1.48 1.02 17.21
N TYR A 120 0.85 1.39 16.09
CA TYR A 120 -0.59 1.64 16.04
C TYR A 120 -1.43 0.41 16.37
N ARG A 121 -0.97 -0.78 15.98
CA ARG A 121 -1.64 -2.03 16.33
C ARG A 121 -1.67 -2.25 17.85
N ILE A 122 -0.52 -2.08 18.52
CA ILE A 122 -0.44 -2.24 19.99
C ILE A 122 -1.30 -1.19 20.70
N GLU A 123 -1.31 0.06 20.22
CA GLU A 123 -2.16 1.12 20.78
C GLU A 123 -3.65 0.80 20.63
N GLY A 124 -4.06 0.30 19.47
CA GLY A 124 -5.43 -0.16 19.21
C GLY A 124 -5.85 -1.33 20.10
N GLU A 125 -5.00 -2.35 20.24
CA GLU A 125 -5.26 -3.48 21.14
C GLU A 125 -5.42 -3.02 22.60
N LYS A 126 -4.60 -2.08 23.07
CA LYS A 126 -4.72 -1.51 24.42
C LYS A 126 -6.02 -0.73 24.60
N ALA A 127 -6.43 0.05 23.60
CA ALA A 127 -7.68 0.80 23.65
C ALA A 127 -8.88 -0.15 23.72
N GLN A 128 -8.91 -1.19 22.88
CA GLN A 128 -9.98 -2.20 22.88
C GLN A 128 -10.06 -2.93 24.22
N ASN A 129 -8.92 -3.37 24.77
CA ASN A 129 -8.87 -4.05 26.06
C ASN A 129 -9.42 -3.18 27.21
N LEU A 130 -9.23 -1.85 27.14
CA LEU A 130 -9.77 -0.92 28.13
C LEU A 130 -11.29 -0.76 27.97
N GLU A 131 -11.79 -0.65 26.73
CA GLU A 131 -13.23 -0.59 26.47
C GLU A 131 -13.94 -1.86 26.96
N ASP A 132 -13.39 -3.03 26.66
CA ASP A 132 -13.94 -4.32 27.07
C ASP A 132 -13.96 -4.52 28.59
N ALA A 133 -13.02 -3.89 29.32
CA ALA A 133 -12.97 -3.97 30.79
C ALA A 133 -14.04 -3.14 31.49
N PHE A 134 -14.66 -2.17 30.80
CA PHE A 134 -15.70 -1.29 31.33
C PHE A 134 -17.10 -1.54 30.73
N ALA A 135 -17.23 -2.48 29.79
CA ALA A 135 -18.50 -2.94 29.22
C ALA A 135 -19.19 -3.97 30.13
#